data_AF-A0A2K8VAI3-F1
#
_entry.id   AF-A0A2K8VAI3-F1
#
_cell.length_a   1.000
_cell.length_b   1.000
_cell.length_c   1.000
_cell.angle_alpha   90.00
_cell.angle_beta   90.00
_cell.angle_gamma   90.00
#
_symmetry.space_group_name_H-M   'P 1'
#
loop_
_entity.id
_entity.type
_entity.pdbx_description
1 polymer ?
#
loop_
_entity_poly.entity_id
_entity_poly.type
_entity_poly.pdbx_seq_one_letter_code
_entity_poly.pdbx_strand_id
1 'polypeptide(L)'
;MSSTNRVTVEISGILSSGEQVKFYLDNEQVAILTEPNVAIYYDDKGQRIKKESNIAGTYTKPTYYVRDASGNPMAIVTPEVGQTIEDADVEHPIYGKSRLGIYNKNSATSVYQLTDHLGNVRAVIAKQGTSAMALTSTTDYYTFGMPMPGRITQDGEVYRYGYQGQEVDQETEKEAFQLGLWDARIGRWLTTDPKHEFASLYLGMANNPLNKIDPDGGSTDDWVRKDGSNRFYYDLSINSEKDAVSKGLIYGGKTLAEATKNYINQFNPLSRLLGFANYTVDMSDYFKTHYSPLI
;
A
#
# COMPACT_ATOMS: atom_id res chain seq x y z
N MET A 1 35.02 -14.63 -19.11
CA MET A 1 35.13 -15.67 -18.07
C MET A 1 35.07 -14.97 -16.73
N SER A 2 33.93 -15.00 -16.04
CA SER A 2 33.78 -14.33 -14.74
C SER A 2 34.33 -15.24 -13.65
N SER A 3 35.34 -14.78 -12.91
CA SER A 3 35.93 -15.52 -11.79
C SER A 3 35.17 -15.19 -10.50
N THR A 4 34.46 -16.17 -9.93
CA THR A 4 33.82 -16.03 -8.63
C THR A 4 34.88 -16.18 -7.54
N ASN A 5 35.20 -15.09 -6.84
CA ASN A 5 36.05 -15.17 -5.65
C ASN A 5 35.25 -15.75 -4.49
N ARG A 6 35.61 -16.96 -4.04
CA ARG A 6 35.13 -17.52 -2.77
C ARG A 6 35.97 -16.98 -1.63
N VAL A 7 35.35 -16.29 -0.69
CA VAL A 7 35.98 -15.98 0.61
C VAL A 7 35.45 -17.00 1.61
N THR A 8 36.34 -17.78 2.20
CA THR A 8 36.03 -18.73 3.27
C THR A 8 36.54 -18.15 4.58
N VAL A 9 35.66 -17.90 5.54
CA VAL A 9 36.03 -17.48 6.89
C VAL A 9 36.06 -18.72 7.77
N GLU A 10 37.25 -19.08 8.27
CA GLU A 10 37.42 -20.16 9.24
C GLU A 10 37.24 -19.61 10.66
N ILE A 11 36.21 -20.09 11.37
CA ILE A 11 36.02 -19.79 12.79
C ILE A 11 36.31 -21.07 13.57
N SER A 12 37.34 -21.02 14.42
CA SER A 12 37.74 -22.13 15.29
C SER A 12 37.12 -21.96 16.67
N GLY A 13 36.37 -22.97 17.11
CA GLY A 13 35.85 -23.08 18.48
C GLY A 13 36.32 -24.38 19.16
N ILE A 14 36.44 -24.35 20.48
CA ILE A 14 36.73 -25.53 21.29
C ILE A 14 35.44 -25.92 22.01
N LEU A 15 34.96 -27.14 21.80
CA LEU A 15 33.80 -27.66 22.53
C LEU A 15 34.16 -27.88 24.01
N SER A 16 33.15 -27.95 24.87
CA SER A 16 33.34 -28.29 26.29
C SER A 16 33.97 -29.67 26.52
N SER A 17 33.99 -30.54 25.50
CA SER A 17 34.70 -31.81 25.46
C SER A 17 36.21 -31.70 25.15
N GLY A 18 36.72 -30.51 24.82
CA GLY A 18 38.10 -30.26 24.41
C GLY A 18 38.40 -30.55 22.94
N GLU A 19 37.41 -30.99 22.17
CA GLU A 19 37.55 -31.26 20.73
C GLU A 19 37.49 -29.95 19.94
N GLN A 20 38.46 -29.76 19.03
CA GLN A 20 38.46 -28.62 18.10
C GLN A 20 37.49 -28.90 16.95
N VAL A 21 36.52 -28.01 16.75
CA VAL A 21 35.58 -28.12 15.64
C VAL A 21 35.75 -26.92 14.71
N LYS A 22 35.87 -27.23 13.43
CA LYS A 22 35.94 -26.24 12.35
C LYS A 22 34.57 -26.13 11.70
N PHE A 23 33.99 -24.93 11.72
CA PHE A 23 32.76 -24.65 11.01
C PHE A 23 33.09 -23.91 9.72
N TYR A 24 32.66 -24.47 8.59
CA TYR A 24 32.70 -23.80 7.30
C TYR A 24 31.30 -23.23 7.03
N LEU A 25 31.14 -21.91 7.16
CA LEU A 25 29.94 -21.23 6.69
C LEU A 25 30.05 -21.11 5.17
N ASP A 26 29.41 -22.02 4.44
CA ASP A 26 29.43 -22.05 2.98
C ASP A 26 28.04 -21.72 2.43
N ASN A 27 27.47 -20.56 2.83
CA ASN A 27 26.22 -20.08 2.22
C ASN A 27 25.85 -18.61 2.45
N GLU A 28 26.77 -17.68 2.25
CA GLU A 28 26.37 -16.34 1.82
C GLU A 28 26.93 -16.12 0.42
N GLN A 29 26.04 -16.17 -0.57
CA GLN A 29 26.24 -15.44 -1.80
C GLN A 29 26.36 -13.96 -1.42
N VAL A 30 27.54 -13.50 -1.00
CA VAL A 30 27.89 -12.08 -1.06
C VAL A 30 28.16 -11.79 -2.52
N ALA A 31 27.10 -11.84 -3.33
CA ALA A 31 27.07 -11.12 -4.56
C ALA A 31 27.15 -9.65 -4.15
N ILE A 32 28.25 -8.98 -4.49
CA ILE A 32 28.19 -7.54 -4.68
C ILE A 32 27.23 -7.39 -5.87
N LEU A 33 25.94 -7.26 -5.56
CA LEU A 33 24.93 -6.99 -6.57
C LEU A 33 25.28 -5.61 -7.12
N THR A 34 25.83 -5.60 -8.32
CA THR A 34 26.09 -4.39 -9.11
C THR A 34 24.79 -3.72 -9.57
N GLU A 35 23.65 -4.39 -9.37
CA GLU A 35 22.31 -3.89 -9.68
C GLU A 35 21.57 -3.52 -8.38
N PRO A 36 20.74 -2.45 -8.40
CA PRO A 36 19.93 -2.09 -7.26
C PRO A 36 18.96 -3.24 -6.91
N ASN A 37 19.04 -3.74 -5.68
CA ASN A 37 18.11 -4.75 -5.17
C ASN A 37 17.12 -4.09 -4.21
N VAL A 38 15.86 -4.49 -4.24
CA VAL A 38 14.80 -4.04 -3.33
C VAL A 38 14.20 -5.27 -2.66
N ALA A 39 14.25 -5.31 -1.33
CA ALA A 39 13.61 -6.33 -0.51
C ALA A 39 12.38 -5.74 0.17
N ILE A 40 11.24 -6.44 0.05
CA ILE A 40 9.97 -6.06 0.66
C ILE A 40 9.50 -7.20 1.55
N TYR A 41 9.10 -6.86 2.77
CA TYR A 41 8.65 -7.81 3.78
C TYR A 41 7.18 -7.55 4.10
N TYR A 42 6.46 -8.65 4.32
CA TYR A 42 5.03 -8.67 4.56
C TYR A 42 4.70 -9.37 5.87
N ASP A 43 3.56 -9.02 6.47
CA ASP A 43 2.98 -9.79 7.56
C ASP A 43 2.18 -11.01 7.05
N ASP A 44 1.59 -11.75 7.98
CA ASP A 44 0.75 -12.93 7.71
C ASP A 44 -0.56 -12.59 6.95
N LYS A 45 -0.91 -11.31 6.87
CA LYS A 45 -2.07 -10.80 6.13
C LYS A 45 -1.70 -10.20 4.77
N GLY A 46 -0.43 -10.31 4.36
CA GLY A 46 0.06 -9.77 3.11
C GLY A 46 0.19 -8.24 3.08
N GLN A 47 0.23 -7.59 4.25
CA GLN A 47 0.48 -6.16 4.34
C GLN A 47 1.98 -5.88 4.40
N ARG A 48 2.45 -4.90 3.62
CA ARG A 48 3.85 -4.48 3.65
C ARG A 48 4.21 -3.90 5.02
N ILE A 49 5.21 -4.49 5.68
CA ILE A 49 5.74 -4.08 7.00
C ILE A 49 7.14 -3.47 6.95
N LYS A 50 7.95 -3.80 5.93
CA LYS A 50 9.28 -3.23 5.74
C LYS A 50 9.65 -3.20 4.26
N LYS A 51 10.37 -2.18 3.83
CA LYS A 51 11.16 -2.19 2.60
C LYS A 51 12.58 -1.73 2.87
N GLU A 52 13.53 -2.28 2.15
CA GLU A 52 14.92 -1.82 2.13
C GLU A 52 15.52 -2.09 0.76
N SER A 53 16.47 -1.26 0.34
CA SER A 53 17.18 -1.46 -0.91
C SER A 53 18.68 -1.41 -0.74
N ASN A 54 19.38 -2.02 -1.69
CA ASN A 54 20.81 -1.93 -1.81
C ASN A 54 21.12 -1.38 -3.19
N ILE A 55 21.78 -0.23 -3.27
CA ILE A 55 22.20 0.39 -4.51
C ILE A 55 23.72 0.24 -4.61
N ALA A 56 24.18 -0.58 -5.55
CA ALA A 56 25.60 -0.79 -5.84
C ALA A 56 26.45 -1.12 -4.60
N GLY A 57 25.95 -1.96 -3.71
CA GLY A 57 26.63 -2.36 -2.46
C GLY A 57 26.34 -1.47 -1.25
N THR A 58 25.63 -0.35 -1.41
CA THR A 58 25.24 0.54 -0.31
C THR A 58 23.78 0.33 0.06
N TYR A 59 23.51 -0.08 1.30
CA TYR A 59 22.14 -0.16 1.82
C TYR A 59 21.53 1.23 1.94
N THR A 60 20.29 1.37 1.52
CA THR A 60 19.49 2.57 1.73
C THR A 60 18.80 2.52 3.09
N LYS A 61 18.20 3.64 3.50
CA LYS A 61 17.43 3.72 4.75
C LYS A 61 16.25 2.76 4.67
N PRO A 62 16.15 1.75 5.55
CA PRO A 62 14.97 0.88 5.57
C PRO A 62 13.74 1.70 5.98
N THR A 63 12.58 1.38 5.42
CA THR A 63 11.30 1.97 5.79
C THR A 63 10.43 0.91 6.44
N TYR A 64 9.97 1.17 7.67
CA TYR A 64 9.06 0.31 8.42
C TYR A 64 7.65 0.89 8.43
N TYR A 65 6.64 0.03 8.33
CA TYR A 65 5.23 0.40 8.36
C TYR A 65 4.58 -0.18 9.61
N VAL A 66 4.19 0.69 10.54
CA VAL A 66 3.39 0.31 11.69
C VAL A 66 1.93 0.52 11.32
N ARG A 67 1.11 -0.53 11.38
CA ARG A 67 -0.27 -0.51 10.91
C ARG A 67 -1.26 -0.78 12.03
N ASP A 68 -2.48 -0.27 11.86
CA ASP A 68 -3.62 -0.64 12.70
C ASP A 68 -4.13 -2.06 12.35
N ALA A 69 -5.11 -2.55 13.13
CA ALA A 69 -5.70 -3.86 12.88
C ALA A 69 -6.44 -3.97 11.53
N SER A 70 -6.79 -2.84 10.91
CA SER A 70 -7.43 -2.74 9.61
C SER A 70 -6.43 -2.64 8.45
N GLY A 71 -5.12 -2.58 8.74
CA GLY A 71 -4.05 -2.50 7.75
C GLY A 71 -3.66 -1.07 7.35
N ASN A 72 -4.24 -0.02 7.93
CA ASN A 72 -3.84 1.35 7.61
C ASN A 72 -2.54 1.72 8.32
N PRO A 73 -1.55 2.35 7.64
CA PRO A 73 -0.34 2.84 8.29
C PRO A 73 -0.65 3.90 9.36
N MET A 74 -0.30 3.63 10.61
CA MET A 74 -0.35 4.60 11.72
C MET A 74 0.95 5.39 11.86
N ALA A 75 2.07 4.73 11.58
CA ALA A 75 3.38 5.37 11.53
C ALA A 75 4.24 4.73 10.44
N ILE A 76 5.04 5.55 9.77
CA ILE A 76 6.07 5.14 8.83
C ILE A 76 7.39 5.62 9.41
N VAL A 77 8.33 4.70 9.57
CA VAL A 77 9.56 4.93 10.32
C VAL A 77 10.75 4.62 9.44
N THR A 78 11.64 5.60 9.27
CA THR A 78 12.79 5.52 8.37
C THR A 78 14.06 5.87 9.14
N PRO A 79 14.70 4.90 9.82
CA PRO A 79 15.98 5.14 10.48
C PRO A 79 17.10 5.30 9.45
N GLU A 80 18.13 6.05 9.84
CA GLU A 80 19.41 6.05 9.13
C GLU A 80 20.03 4.65 9.13
N VAL A 81 20.85 4.37 8.12
CA VAL A 81 21.49 3.06 7.96
C VAL A 81 22.34 2.72 9.20
N GLY A 82 22.04 1.59 9.83
CA GLY A 82 22.74 1.13 11.04
C GLY A 82 22.36 1.86 12.33
N GLN A 83 21.40 2.79 12.30
CA GLN A 83 20.88 3.45 13.49
C GLN A 83 19.67 2.72 14.09
N THR A 84 19.43 2.99 15.37
CA THR A 84 18.25 2.48 16.09
C THR A 84 17.00 3.27 15.71
N ILE A 85 15.83 2.75 16.09
CA ILE A 85 14.53 3.36 15.78
C ILE A 85 14.32 4.70 16.52
N GLU A 86 15.05 4.97 17.60
CA GLU A 86 14.85 6.15 18.43
C GLU A 86 15.19 7.47 17.72
N ASP A 87 16.15 7.44 16.80
CA ASP A 87 16.61 8.59 16.01
C ASP A 87 15.97 8.65 14.61
N ALA A 88 15.01 7.76 14.32
CA ALA A 88 14.43 7.62 13.00
C ALA A 88 13.56 8.83 12.59
N ASP A 89 13.47 9.07 11.28
CA ASP A 89 12.42 9.93 10.74
C ASP A 89 11.07 9.23 10.89
N VAL A 90 10.14 9.86 11.62
CA VAL A 90 8.81 9.30 11.89
C VAL A 90 7.73 10.15 11.23
N GLU A 91 6.98 9.52 10.34
CA GLU A 91 5.81 10.07 9.65
C GLU A 91 4.53 9.47 10.22
N HIS A 92 3.57 10.31 10.59
CA HIS A 92 2.24 9.89 11.03
C HIS A 92 1.19 10.32 10.00
N PRO A 93 0.57 9.38 9.28
CA PRO A 93 -0.53 9.71 8.38
C PRO A 93 -1.71 10.31 9.15
N ILE A 94 -2.31 11.36 8.58
CA ILE A 94 -3.48 12.04 9.14
C ILE A 94 -4.70 11.55 8.37
N TYR A 95 -5.66 10.94 9.07
CA TYR A 95 -6.86 10.35 8.46
C TYR A 95 -8.14 11.12 8.78
N GLY A 96 -9.01 11.20 7.78
CA GLY A 96 -10.43 11.51 7.91
C GLY A 96 -11.26 10.33 7.39
N LYS A 97 -12.03 10.54 6.31
CA LYS A 97 -12.63 9.43 5.55
C LYS A 97 -11.56 8.64 4.77
N SER A 98 -10.54 9.34 4.29
CA SER A 98 -9.33 8.82 3.65
C SER A 98 -8.11 9.56 4.23
N ARG A 99 -6.89 9.24 3.76
CA ARG A 99 -5.69 9.97 4.16
C ARG A 99 -5.77 11.42 3.66
N LEU A 100 -5.65 12.37 4.58
CA LEU A 100 -5.64 13.81 4.31
C LEU A 100 -4.23 14.37 4.17
N GLY A 101 -3.23 13.68 4.74
CA GLY A 101 -1.87 14.16 4.78
C GLY A 101 -0.95 13.30 5.64
N ILE A 102 0.24 13.85 5.92
CA ILE A 102 1.28 13.25 6.76
C ILE A 102 1.84 14.32 7.70
N TYR A 103 2.03 13.97 8.97
CA TYR A 103 2.83 14.75 9.91
C TYR A 103 4.21 14.11 10.08
N ASN A 104 5.27 14.82 9.69
CA ASN A 104 6.64 14.42 9.94
C ASN A 104 7.09 14.98 11.32
N LYS A 105 7.37 14.08 12.26
CA LYS A 105 7.70 14.39 13.65
C LYS A 105 9.02 15.16 13.77
N ASN A 106 10.03 14.75 13.01
CA ASN A 106 11.40 15.26 13.11
C ASN A 106 11.49 16.71 12.64
N SER A 107 10.83 17.02 11.51
CA SER A 107 10.78 18.38 10.95
C SER A 107 9.64 19.25 11.51
N ALA A 108 8.77 18.69 12.35
CA ALA A 108 7.51 19.31 12.80
C ALA A 108 6.66 19.86 11.64
N THR A 109 6.65 19.15 10.51
CA THR A 109 5.97 19.56 9.28
C THR A 109 4.72 18.73 9.04
N SER A 110 3.58 19.39 8.86
CA SER A 110 2.35 18.76 8.37
C SER A 110 2.21 19.01 6.88
N VAL A 111 2.02 17.96 6.11
CA VAL A 111 1.83 17.98 4.66
C VAL A 111 0.43 17.47 4.36
N TYR A 112 -0.32 18.20 3.53
CA TYR A 112 -1.70 17.87 3.17
C TYR A 112 -1.84 17.68 1.67
N GLN A 113 -2.59 16.64 1.29
CA GLN A 113 -2.82 16.28 -0.10
C GLN A 113 -4.17 16.82 -0.61
N LEU A 114 -4.16 17.37 -1.82
CA LEU A 114 -5.35 17.72 -2.58
C LEU A 114 -5.51 16.70 -3.70
N THR A 115 -6.59 15.93 -3.66
CA THR A 115 -6.84 14.84 -4.61
C THR A 115 -7.94 15.17 -5.59
N ASP A 116 -7.88 14.57 -6.78
CA ASP A 116 -9.02 14.53 -7.69
C ASP A 116 -10.04 13.43 -7.29
N HIS A 117 -11.06 13.20 -8.13
CA HIS A 117 -12.13 12.23 -7.86
C HIS A 117 -11.65 10.78 -7.84
N LEU A 118 -10.50 10.48 -8.44
CA LEU A 118 -9.88 9.16 -8.44
C LEU A 118 -8.94 8.96 -7.26
N GLY A 119 -8.67 10.02 -6.49
CA GLY A 119 -7.71 10.01 -5.40
C GLY A 119 -6.28 10.34 -5.82
N ASN A 120 -6.04 10.77 -7.07
CA ASN A 120 -4.70 11.17 -7.51
C ASN A 120 -4.29 12.46 -6.78
N VAL A 121 -3.08 12.50 -6.22
CA VAL A 121 -2.58 13.68 -5.50
C VAL A 121 -2.13 14.75 -6.50
N ARG A 122 -2.96 15.78 -6.71
CA ARG A 122 -2.72 16.84 -7.71
C ARG A 122 -1.90 18.00 -7.18
N ALA A 123 -2.02 18.27 -5.89
CA ALA A 123 -1.25 19.29 -5.21
C ALA A 123 -0.99 18.90 -3.77
N VAL A 124 0.12 19.39 -3.24
CA VAL A 124 0.53 19.17 -1.86
C VAL A 124 0.87 20.51 -1.24
N ILE A 125 0.34 20.74 -0.04
CA ILE A 125 0.62 21.94 0.75
C ILE A 125 1.26 21.54 2.07
N ALA A 126 2.30 22.25 2.49
CA ALA A 126 3.00 21.98 3.74
C ALA A 126 2.89 23.15 4.71
N LYS A 127 2.91 22.81 6.00
CA LYS A 127 2.97 23.75 7.12
C LYS A 127 4.02 23.25 8.11
N GLN A 128 5.06 24.04 8.32
CA GLN A 128 6.06 23.76 9.34
C GLN A 128 5.75 24.56 10.61
N GLY A 129 5.42 23.89 11.72
CA GLY A 129 5.10 24.54 12.99
C GLY A 129 4.04 25.66 12.86
N THR A 130 4.42 26.89 13.20
CA THR A 130 3.56 28.09 13.13
C THR A 130 3.69 28.87 11.83
N SER A 131 4.51 28.42 10.88
CA SER A 131 4.70 29.09 9.59
C SER A 131 3.42 29.11 8.76
N ALA A 132 3.38 30.04 7.80
CA ALA A 132 2.33 30.05 6.78
C ALA A 132 2.35 28.74 5.97
N MET A 133 1.18 28.33 5.49
CA MET A 133 1.08 27.18 4.58
C MET A 133 1.65 27.55 3.21
N ALA A 134 2.40 26.65 2.60
CA ALA A 134 2.98 26.83 1.28
C ALA A 134 2.65 25.64 0.38
N LEU A 135 2.48 25.90 -0.92
CA LEU A 135 2.41 24.86 -1.94
C LEU A 135 3.80 24.24 -2.10
N THR A 136 3.90 22.92 -2.01
CA THR A 136 5.18 22.18 -2.13
C THR A 136 5.25 21.34 -3.38
N SER A 137 4.13 20.83 -3.89
CA SER A 137 4.17 20.17 -5.19
C SER A 137 2.85 20.27 -5.92
N THR A 138 2.93 20.19 -7.25
CA THR A 138 1.80 19.96 -8.14
C THR A 138 2.16 18.90 -9.15
N THR A 139 1.19 18.08 -9.54
CA THR A 139 1.39 17.03 -10.54
C THR A 139 0.14 16.84 -11.37
N ASP A 140 0.29 16.97 -12.68
CA ASP A 140 -0.70 16.50 -13.65
C ASP A 140 -0.37 15.07 -14.07
N TYR A 141 -1.40 14.22 -14.20
CA TYR A 141 -1.24 12.81 -14.57
C TYR A 141 -1.89 12.51 -15.92
N TYR A 142 -1.24 11.66 -16.71
CA TYR A 142 -1.90 10.90 -17.76
C TYR A 142 -2.95 9.95 -17.17
N THR A 143 -3.82 9.41 -18.03
CA THR A 143 -4.99 8.61 -17.63
C THR A 143 -4.65 7.42 -16.72
N PHE A 144 -3.52 6.76 -16.93
CA PHE A 144 -3.09 5.59 -16.15
C PHE A 144 -2.18 5.93 -14.96
N GLY A 145 -2.01 7.22 -14.64
CA GLY A 145 -1.27 7.66 -13.46
C GLY A 145 0.18 8.07 -13.70
N MET A 146 0.64 8.13 -14.95
CA MET A 146 2.00 8.60 -15.24
C MET A 146 2.04 10.12 -15.06
N PRO A 147 2.95 10.68 -14.25
CA PRO A 147 3.16 12.13 -14.17
C PRO A 147 3.51 12.71 -15.55
N MET A 148 2.86 13.81 -15.94
CA MET A 148 3.08 14.46 -17.23
C MET A 148 4.39 15.27 -17.20
N PRO A 149 5.39 14.94 -18.05
CA PRO A 149 6.62 15.72 -18.13
C PRO A 149 6.35 17.20 -18.41
N GLY A 150 7.02 18.09 -17.66
CA GLY A 150 6.82 19.54 -17.77
C GLY A 150 5.57 20.08 -17.08
N ARG A 151 4.79 19.24 -16.39
CA ARG A 151 3.62 19.63 -15.56
C ARG A 151 3.74 19.10 -14.13
N ILE A 152 4.96 19.15 -13.63
CA ILE A 152 5.32 18.74 -12.27
C ILE A 152 6.05 19.93 -11.67
N THR A 153 5.60 20.38 -10.51
CA THR A 153 6.37 21.30 -9.68
C THR A 153 6.66 20.60 -8.36
N GLN A 154 7.86 20.77 -7.86
CA GLN A 154 8.25 20.19 -6.59
C GLN A 154 9.27 21.11 -5.91
N ASP A 155 8.86 21.66 -4.78
CA ASP A 155 9.63 22.48 -3.86
C ASP A 155 9.74 21.71 -2.53
N GLY A 156 10.97 21.27 -2.21
CA GLY A 156 11.27 20.50 -1.01
C GLY A 156 11.16 18.98 -1.20
N GLU A 157 10.91 18.28 -0.08
CA GLU A 157 10.89 16.81 -0.05
C GLU A 157 9.79 16.20 -0.91
N VAL A 158 10.11 15.07 -1.55
CA VAL A 158 9.16 14.34 -2.41
C VAL A 158 8.03 13.80 -1.55
N TYR A 159 6.79 14.17 -1.88
CA TYR A 159 5.63 13.57 -1.23
C TYR A 159 5.45 12.11 -1.68
N ARG A 160 5.28 11.22 -0.69
CA ARG A 160 5.27 9.76 -0.88
C ARG A 160 4.14 9.23 -1.75
N TYR A 161 3.02 9.93 -1.83
CA TYR A 161 1.78 9.39 -2.42
C TYR A 161 1.38 10.10 -3.70
N GLY A 162 0.92 9.33 -4.69
CA GLY A 162 0.63 9.82 -6.03
C GLY A 162 -0.72 9.33 -6.58
N TYR A 163 -0.66 8.46 -7.58
CA TYR A 163 -1.83 7.95 -8.30
C TYR A 163 -2.74 7.11 -7.40
N GLN A 164 -4.04 7.39 -7.44
CA GLN A 164 -5.08 6.79 -6.58
C GLN A 164 -4.74 6.80 -5.06
N GLY A 165 -3.85 7.70 -4.63
CA GLY A 165 -3.38 7.78 -3.25
C GLY A 165 -2.45 6.63 -2.84
N GLN A 166 -1.92 5.86 -3.78
CA GLN A 166 -0.93 4.83 -3.50
C GLN A 166 0.46 5.43 -3.29
N GLU A 167 1.32 4.67 -2.63
CA GLU A 167 2.70 5.09 -2.39
C GLU A 167 3.54 4.86 -3.64
N VAL A 168 4.30 5.87 -4.05
CA VAL A 168 5.32 5.72 -5.09
C VAL A 168 6.58 5.15 -4.44
N ASP A 169 6.96 3.92 -4.79
CA ASP A 169 8.23 3.36 -4.36
C ASP A 169 9.36 4.04 -5.12
N GLN A 170 10.19 4.81 -4.41
CA GLN A 170 11.29 5.60 -4.99
C GLN A 170 12.34 4.73 -5.70
N GLU A 171 12.50 3.49 -5.26
CA GLU A 171 13.46 2.54 -5.82
C GLU A 171 13.05 2.03 -7.20
N THR A 172 11.74 1.99 -7.47
CA THR A 172 11.18 1.45 -8.73
C THR A 172 10.45 2.49 -9.56
N GLU A 173 10.11 3.64 -8.98
CA GLU A 173 9.24 4.67 -9.53
C GLU A 173 7.88 4.09 -9.98
N LYS A 174 7.32 3.20 -9.15
CA LYS A 174 6.04 2.54 -9.40
C LYS A 174 5.11 2.74 -8.22
N GLU A 175 3.82 2.69 -8.50
CA GLU A 175 2.77 2.84 -7.50
C GLU A 175 2.56 1.50 -6.81
N ALA A 176 2.82 1.45 -5.51
CA ALA A 176 2.72 0.27 -4.68
C ALA A 176 1.30 0.16 -4.12
N PHE A 177 0.49 -0.66 -4.77
CA PHE A 177 -0.78 -1.13 -4.23
C PHE A 177 -0.49 -2.30 -3.28
N GLN A 178 -1.47 -2.66 -2.46
CA GLN A 178 -1.27 -3.71 -1.47
C GLN A 178 -0.93 -5.07 -2.11
N LEU A 179 -1.60 -5.41 -3.21
CA LEU A 179 -1.53 -6.71 -3.87
C LEU A 179 -0.63 -6.73 -5.11
N GLY A 180 -0.10 -5.58 -5.52
CA GLY A 180 0.67 -5.49 -6.76
C GLY A 180 1.36 -4.15 -6.94
N LEU A 181 2.36 -4.16 -7.83
CA LEU A 181 3.09 -2.96 -8.24
C LEU A 181 2.59 -2.51 -9.61
N TRP A 182 2.21 -1.25 -9.73
CA TRP A 182 1.59 -0.69 -10.94
C TRP A 182 2.59 0.11 -11.77
N ASP A 183 2.72 -0.23 -13.05
CA ASP A 183 3.45 0.57 -14.03
C ASP A 183 2.52 1.47 -14.82
N ALA A 184 2.43 2.72 -14.37
CA ALA A 184 1.59 3.74 -14.98
C ALA A 184 1.98 4.11 -16.42
N ARG A 185 3.22 3.81 -16.86
CA ARG A 185 3.69 4.12 -18.23
C ARG A 185 3.03 3.22 -19.27
N ILE A 186 2.79 1.96 -18.89
CA ILE A 186 2.13 0.97 -19.74
C ILE A 186 0.69 0.67 -19.30
N GLY A 187 0.29 1.15 -18.11
CA GLY A 187 -1.03 0.94 -17.55
C GLY A 187 -1.30 -0.53 -17.20
N ARG A 188 -0.33 -1.21 -16.59
CA ARG A 188 -0.40 -2.65 -16.25
C ARG A 188 0.18 -2.95 -14.88
N TRP A 189 -0.29 -4.04 -14.28
CA TRP A 189 0.36 -4.66 -13.14
C TRP A 189 1.69 -5.29 -13.56
N LEU A 190 2.70 -5.23 -12.69
CA LEU A 190 3.98 -5.90 -12.90
C LEU A 190 3.97 -7.36 -12.47
N THR A 191 2.95 -7.75 -11.71
CA THR A 191 2.67 -9.12 -11.28
C THR A 191 1.29 -9.53 -11.77
N THR A 192 1.02 -10.83 -11.81
CA THR A 192 -0.33 -11.32 -12.05
C THR A 192 -1.24 -10.91 -10.89
N ASP A 193 -2.39 -10.32 -11.21
CA ASP A 193 -3.44 -9.99 -10.25
C ASP A 193 -3.84 -11.27 -9.49
N PRO A 194 -3.67 -11.34 -8.16
CA PRO A 194 -4.02 -12.52 -7.37
C PRO A 194 -5.49 -12.92 -7.43
N LYS A 195 -6.39 -11.97 -7.77
CA LYS A 195 -7.84 -12.18 -7.79
C LYS A 195 -8.37 -12.54 -9.19
N HIS A 196 -7.51 -12.50 -10.22
CA HIS A 196 -7.85 -12.84 -11.60
C HIS A 196 -9.14 -12.12 -12.09
N GLU A 197 -9.31 -10.83 -11.79
CA GLU A 197 -10.53 -10.07 -12.08
C GLU A 197 -10.86 -10.08 -13.60
N PHE A 198 -9.81 -10.08 -14.44
CA PHE A 198 -9.95 -9.99 -15.89
C PHE A 198 -9.26 -11.14 -16.63
N ALA A 199 -9.64 -11.32 -17.91
CA ALA A 199 -9.06 -12.33 -18.79
C ALA A 199 -7.54 -12.19 -18.98
N SER A 200 -7.00 -10.97 -18.85
CA SER A 200 -5.56 -10.76 -18.75
C SER A 200 -5.22 -10.44 -17.30
N LEU A 201 -4.36 -11.28 -16.71
CA LEU A 201 -3.94 -11.15 -15.31
C LEU A 201 -3.11 -9.89 -15.02
N TYR A 202 -2.70 -9.15 -16.04
CA TYR A 202 -1.95 -7.90 -15.90
C TYR A 202 -2.80 -6.66 -16.16
N LEU A 203 -4.09 -6.87 -16.48
CA LEU A 203 -5.02 -5.78 -16.76
C LEU A 203 -5.45 -5.13 -15.45
N GLY A 204 -5.21 -3.83 -15.30
CA GLY A 204 -5.76 -3.04 -14.20
C GLY A 204 -6.97 -2.23 -14.62
N MET A 205 -7.91 -2.09 -13.68
CA MET A 205 -9.05 -1.18 -13.79
C MET A 205 -9.89 -1.34 -15.06
N ALA A 206 -9.96 -2.55 -15.63
CA ALA A 206 -10.65 -2.84 -16.90
C ALA A 206 -10.25 -1.94 -18.09
N ASN A 207 -9.02 -1.40 -18.12
CA ASN A 207 -8.63 -0.32 -19.06
C ASN A 207 -9.51 0.95 -18.99
N ASN A 208 -10.19 1.18 -17.88
CA ASN A 208 -11.05 2.35 -17.65
C ASN A 208 -10.60 3.14 -16.40
N PRO A 209 -9.34 3.60 -16.32
CA PRO A 209 -8.79 4.26 -15.13
C PRO A 209 -9.41 5.63 -14.85
N LEU A 210 -10.16 6.21 -15.80
CA LEU A 210 -10.86 7.47 -15.61
C LEU A 210 -12.12 7.35 -14.73
N ASN A 211 -12.67 6.13 -14.64
CA ASN A 211 -13.92 5.85 -13.93
C ASN A 211 -13.77 4.77 -12.85
N LYS A 212 -12.68 3.99 -12.85
CA LYS A 212 -12.44 2.92 -11.88
C LYS A 212 -11.25 3.24 -10.98
N ILE A 213 -11.42 2.92 -9.71
CA ILE A 213 -10.41 3.02 -8.66
C ILE A 213 -10.19 1.60 -8.14
N ASP A 214 -8.93 1.19 -8.01
CA ASP A 214 -8.54 -0.08 -7.42
C ASP A 214 -7.94 0.18 -6.03
N PRO A 215 -8.63 -0.10 -4.92
CA PRO A 215 -8.14 0.27 -3.60
C PRO A 215 -6.90 -0.53 -3.16
N ASP A 216 -6.84 -1.81 -3.53
CA ASP A 216 -5.85 -2.77 -3.02
C ASP A 216 -4.96 -3.35 -4.12
N GLY A 217 -5.27 -3.11 -5.39
CA GLY A 217 -4.53 -3.61 -6.54
C GLY A 217 -4.97 -4.99 -7.02
N GLY A 218 -6.17 -5.43 -6.64
CA GLY A 218 -6.71 -6.69 -7.14
C GLY A 218 -8.20 -6.68 -7.46
N SER A 219 -8.97 -5.66 -7.08
CA SER A 219 -10.33 -5.55 -7.64
C SER A 219 -10.86 -4.12 -7.61
N THR A 220 -11.61 -3.79 -8.65
CA THR A 220 -12.28 -2.50 -8.81
C THR A 220 -13.75 -2.49 -8.39
N ASP A 221 -14.23 -3.57 -7.78
CA ASP A 221 -15.65 -3.74 -7.47
C ASP A 221 -15.99 -3.45 -6.01
N ASP A 222 -17.26 -3.12 -5.76
CA ASP A 222 -17.71 -2.57 -4.48
C ASP A 222 -18.77 -3.46 -3.79
N TRP A 223 -18.85 -3.33 -2.47
CA TRP A 223 -19.89 -3.94 -1.65
C TRP A 223 -21.17 -3.14 -1.76
N VAL A 224 -22.30 -3.84 -1.93
CA VAL A 224 -23.63 -3.26 -2.04
C VAL A 224 -24.67 -4.09 -1.30
N ARG A 225 -25.87 -3.52 -1.13
CA ARG A 225 -27.01 -4.15 -0.47
C ARG A 225 -28.31 -3.70 -1.12
N LYS A 226 -29.31 -4.58 -1.18
CA LYS A 226 -30.66 -4.20 -1.62
C LYS A 226 -31.37 -3.42 -0.52
N ASP A 227 -32.18 -2.43 -0.91
CA ASP A 227 -33.04 -1.74 0.04
C ASP A 227 -33.95 -2.74 0.79
N GLY A 228 -34.06 -2.59 2.11
CA GLY A 228 -34.76 -3.52 3.00
C GLY A 228 -34.07 -4.85 3.35
N SER A 229 -32.91 -5.20 2.77
CA SER A 229 -32.16 -6.43 3.10
C SER A 229 -31.00 -6.12 4.03
N ASN A 230 -30.78 -6.79 5.16
CA ASN A 230 -29.61 -6.51 6.04
C ASN A 230 -28.29 -7.19 5.60
N ARG A 231 -28.27 -7.78 4.39
CA ARG A 231 -27.16 -8.58 3.87
C ARG A 231 -26.41 -7.80 2.79
N PHE A 232 -25.17 -7.39 3.08
CA PHE A 232 -24.26 -6.89 2.06
C PHE A 232 -23.69 -8.06 1.25
N TYR A 233 -23.53 -7.83 -0.05
CA TYR A 233 -22.91 -8.75 -0.97
C TYR A 233 -21.98 -7.96 -1.91
N TYR A 234 -21.00 -8.66 -2.47
CA TYR A 234 -20.08 -8.10 -3.43
C TYR A 234 -20.69 -8.16 -4.83
N ASP A 235 -20.75 -7.03 -5.54
CA ASP A 235 -21.35 -6.96 -6.87
C ASP A 235 -20.33 -6.45 -7.89
N LEU A 236 -19.85 -7.38 -8.72
CA LEU A 236 -18.85 -7.13 -9.77
C LEU A 236 -19.30 -6.13 -10.84
N SER A 237 -20.59 -5.74 -10.83
CA SER A 237 -21.16 -4.79 -11.77
C SER A 237 -21.27 -3.37 -11.20
N ILE A 238 -20.79 -3.14 -9.97
CA ILE A 238 -20.85 -1.85 -9.26
C ILE A 238 -19.43 -1.40 -8.90
N ASN A 239 -19.04 -0.21 -9.36
CA ASN A 239 -17.74 0.40 -9.08
C ASN A 239 -17.84 1.80 -8.45
N SER A 240 -19.06 2.25 -8.14
CA SER A 240 -19.33 3.55 -7.52
C SER A 240 -20.67 3.59 -6.81
N GLU A 241 -20.83 4.54 -5.88
CA GLU A 241 -22.11 4.82 -5.21
C GLU A 241 -23.20 5.20 -6.22
N LYS A 242 -22.85 5.96 -7.26
CA LYS A 242 -23.79 6.36 -8.32
C LYS A 242 -24.32 5.15 -9.08
N ASP A 243 -23.46 4.18 -9.37
CA ASP A 243 -23.85 2.93 -10.04
C ASP A 243 -24.77 2.11 -9.17
N ALA A 244 -24.45 1.99 -7.86
CA ALA A 244 -25.31 1.30 -6.89
C ALA A 244 -26.71 1.92 -6.87
N VAL A 245 -26.80 3.24 -6.71
CA VAL A 245 -28.06 3.98 -6.68
C VAL A 245 -28.84 3.82 -7.98
N SER A 246 -28.16 3.85 -9.14
CA SER A 246 -28.80 3.67 -10.45
C SER A 246 -29.46 2.28 -10.62
N LYS A 247 -28.98 1.28 -9.88
CA LYS A 247 -29.53 -0.08 -9.84
C LYS A 247 -30.46 -0.32 -8.65
N GLY A 248 -30.81 0.72 -7.89
CA GLY A 248 -31.67 0.60 -6.70
C GLY A 248 -30.98 -0.10 -5.53
N LEU A 249 -29.65 -0.05 -5.48
CA LEU A 249 -28.83 -0.64 -4.43
C LEU A 249 -28.29 0.44 -3.49
N ILE A 250 -28.13 0.07 -2.22
CA ILE A 250 -27.46 0.86 -1.20
C ILE A 250 -25.97 0.55 -1.27
N TYR A 251 -25.17 1.59 -1.43
CA TYR A 251 -23.72 1.47 -1.48
C TYR A 251 -23.14 1.09 -0.10
N GLY A 252 -22.40 0.00 -0.04
CA GLY A 252 -21.68 -0.44 1.15
C GLY A 252 -20.30 0.20 1.25
N GLY A 253 -19.60 0.34 0.15
CA GLY A 253 -18.21 0.81 0.14
C GLY A 253 -17.30 -0.17 -0.57
N LYS A 254 -16.02 0.17 -0.66
CA LYS A 254 -15.06 -0.61 -1.43
C LYS A 254 -14.53 -1.79 -0.65
N THR A 255 -14.55 -1.67 0.67
CA THR A 255 -14.11 -2.74 1.58
C THR A 255 -15.27 -3.27 2.41
N LEU A 256 -15.13 -4.51 2.87
CA LEU A 256 -16.08 -5.12 3.81
C LEU A 256 -16.18 -4.29 5.11
N ALA A 257 -15.08 -3.66 5.54
CA ALA A 257 -15.04 -2.80 6.71
C ALA A 257 -15.89 -1.52 6.51
N GLU A 258 -15.83 -0.91 5.32
CA GLU A 258 -16.67 0.24 4.97
C GLU A 258 -18.14 -0.14 4.88
N ALA A 259 -18.47 -1.27 4.24
CA ALA A 259 -19.83 -1.80 4.18
C ALA A 259 -20.43 -2.00 5.58
N THR A 260 -19.64 -2.58 6.48
CA THR A 260 -20.03 -2.80 7.87
C THR A 260 -20.21 -1.47 8.62
N LYS A 261 -19.29 -0.52 8.44
CA LYS A 261 -19.32 0.79 9.11
C LYS A 261 -20.50 1.66 8.64
N ASN A 262 -20.76 1.72 7.34
CA ASN A 262 -21.83 2.54 6.76
C ASN A 262 -23.22 2.05 7.20
N TYR A 263 -23.40 0.74 7.39
CA TYR A 263 -24.65 0.18 7.90
C TYR A 263 -24.87 0.48 9.40
N ILE A 264 -23.83 0.37 10.22
CA ILE A 264 -23.89 0.71 11.65
C ILE A 264 -24.33 2.17 11.84
N ASN A 265 -23.83 3.07 10.99
CA ASN A 265 -24.17 4.49 11.03
C ASN A 265 -25.62 4.78 10.58
N GLN A 266 -26.25 3.89 9.80
CA GLN A 266 -27.56 4.13 9.19
C GLN A 266 -28.74 3.60 10.04
N PHE A 267 -28.53 2.65 10.97
CA PHE A 267 -29.65 1.93 11.61
C PHE A 267 -29.77 1.93 13.15
N ASN A 268 -28.84 2.46 13.97
CA ASN A 268 -29.18 2.81 15.37
C ASN A 268 -28.08 3.53 16.18
N PRO A 269 -28.37 4.63 16.90
CA PRO A 269 -27.50 5.11 17.99
C PRO A 269 -27.51 4.21 19.24
N LEU A 270 -28.52 3.34 19.45
CA LEU A 270 -28.65 2.49 20.64
C LEU A 270 -27.85 1.16 20.58
N SER A 271 -27.47 0.68 19.40
CA SER A 271 -26.65 -0.53 19.24
C SER A 271 -25.19 -0.33 19.66
N ARG A 272 -24.73 0.92 19.79
CA ARG A 272 -23.43 1.27 20.40
C ARG A 272 -23.34 0.90 21.89
N LEU A 273 -24.48 0.70 22.57
CA LEU A 273 -24.54 0.51 24.02
C LEU A 273 -24.60 -0.96 24.47
N LEU A 274 -25.07 -1.89 23.62
CA LEU A 274 -25.40 -3.25 24.05
C LEU A 274 -24.67 -4.38 23.31
N GLY A 275 -23.82 -4.12 22.32
CA GLY A 275 -22.86 -5.11 21.79
C GLY A 275 -23.44 -6.37 21.10
N PHE A 276 -24.76 -6.51 20.97
CA PHE A 276 -25.40 -7.66 20.32
C PHE A 276 -26.17 -7.24 19.07
N ALA A 277 -25.47 -7.14 17.93
CA ALA A 277 -26.12 -7.28 16.64
C ALA A 277 -25.63 -8.59 16.04
N ASN A 278 -26.55 -9.50 15.73
CA ASN A 278 -26.24 -10.72 14.98
C ASN A 278 -26.11 -10.32 13.51
N TYR A 279 -24.87 -10.22 13.04
CA TYR A 279 -24.54 -9.86 11.66
C TYR A 279 -24.59 -11.11 10.76
N THR A 280 -25.03 -10.96 9.52
CA THR A 280 -24.84 -12.00 8.50
C THR A 280 -24.31 -11.32 7.23
N VAL A 281 -22.99 -11.35 7.07
CA VAL A 281 -22.32 -10.97 5.83
C VAL A 281 -22.34 -12.19 4.92
N ASP A 282 -22.82 -12.01 3.70
CA ASP A 282 -22.73 -13.06 2.70
C ASP A 282 -21.42 -12.96 1.94
N MET A 283 -20.57 -13.93 2.18
CA MET A 283 -19.29 -14.01 1.49
C MET A 283 -19.33 -15.07 0.38
N SER A 284 -20.48 -15.69 0.07
CA SER A 284 -20.51 -16.81 -0.88
C SER A 284 -20.04 -16.41 -2.27
N ASP A 285 -20.45 -15.23 -2.75
CA ASP A 285 -20.05 -14.73 -4.07
C ASP A 285 -18.64 -14.14 -4.04
N TYR A 286 -18.23 -13.54 -2.92
CA TYR A 286 -16.86 -13.12 -2.68
C TYR A 286 -15.88 -14.30 -2.75
N PHE A 287 -16.17 -15.39 -2.03
CA PHE A 287 -15.32 -16.58 -2.04
C PHE A 287 -15.33 -17.31 -3.38
N LYS A 288 -16.47 -17.41 -4.09
CA LYS A 288 -16.51 -18.04 -5.42
C LYS A 288 -15.70 -17.30 -6.48
N THR A 289 -15.56 -15.99 -6.34
CA THR A 289 -14.85 -15.13 -7.30
C THR A 289 -13.38 -14.95 -6.93
N HIS A 290 -13.03 -14.96 -5.64
CA HIS A 290 -11.68 -14.66 -5.15
C HIS A 290 -10.90 -15.88 -4.64
N TYR A 291 -11.55 -17.03 -4.47
CA TYR A 291 -10.91 -18.28 -4.09
C TYR A 291 -11.45 -19.41 -4.99
N SER A 292 -10.64 -19.85 -5.95
CA SER A 292 -10.92 -21.14 -6.60
C SER A 292 -10.70 -22.25 -5.57
N PRO A 293 -11.62 -23.22 -5.43
CA PRO A 293 -11.31 -24.44 -4.72
C PRO A 293 -10.13 -25.09 -5.45
N LEU A 294 -9.01 -25.26 -4.74
CA LEU A 294 -7.87 -26.04 -5.22
C LEU A 294 -8.41 -27.42 -5.65
N ILE A 295 -8.31 -27.71 -6.95
CA ILE A 295 -8.43 -29.07 -7.50
C ILE A 295 -7.03 -29.66 -7.51
#